data_AF-A0A9N9Q865-F1
#
_entry.id   AF-A0A9N9Q865-F1
#
_cell.length_a   1.000
_cell.length_b   1.000
_cell.length_c   1.000
_cell.angle_alpha   90.00
_cell.angle_beta   90.00
_cell.angle_gamma   90.00
#
_symmetry.space_group_name_H-M   'P 1'
#
loop_
_entity.id
_entity.type
_entity.pdbx_description
1 polymer ?
#
loop_
_entity_poly.entity_id
_entity_poly.type
_entity_poly.pdbx_seq_one_letter_code
_entity_poly.pdbx_strand_id
1 'polypeptide(L)'
;MLFHSIVYNPVLALLVLTRLASATPQQKQAALQDHHPLQETPGPPNSIFQPKSWKPISKPAHLLLFPDSTQKPAVNAHRPSCNTTSTPPKALSLEPETCLSGTYYLWYNLLIDEYPTCKDGSQAVMMYYPRTRCMGDPSFKAARPQEDQDEGKKMCLSRFPSRFWSMVFRCGRGIDEEGAEQYLDAVPPED
;
A
#
# COMPACT_ATOMS: atom_id res chain seq x y z
N MET A 1 -7.40 -19.39 46.99
CA MET A 1 -8.49 -18.41 47.12
C MET A 1 -7.87 -17.03 47.20
N LEU A 2 -8.12 -16.15 46.22
CA LEU A 2 -8.13 -14.68 46.30
C LEU A 2 -8.28 -14.11 44.88
N PHE A 3 -9.53 -13.98 44.43
CA PHE A 3 -9.88 -13.24 43.22
C PHE A 3 -9.93 -11.75 43.57
N HIS A 4 -9.01 -10.95 43.02
CA HIS A 4 -9.12 -9.50 43.06
C HIS A 4 -10.13 -9.06 42.00
N SER A 5 -11.32 -8.68 42.46
CA SER A 5 -12.34 -8.03 41.64
C SER A 5 -11.98 -6.56 41.48
N ILE A 6 -11.68 -6.14 40.25
CA ILE A 6 -11.54 -4.71 39.92
C ILE A 6 -12.95 -4.18 39.67
N VAL A 7 -13.45 -3.37 40.61
CA VAL A 7 -14.71 -2.65 40.50
C VAL A 7 -14.50 -1.45 39.57
N TYR A 8 -15.11 -1.50 38.38
CA TYR A 8 -15.10 -0.40 37.41
C TYR A 8 -16.12 0.66 37.87
N ASN A 9 -15.65 1.90 38.09
CA ASN A 9 -16.47 3.04 38.54
C ASN A 9 -17.00 3.81 37.30
N PRO A 10 -18.32 3.84 37.03
CA PRO A 10 -18.87 4.42 35.81
C PRO A 10 -19.09 5.95 35.85
N VAL A 11 -18.63 6.65 36.88
CA VAL A 11 -19.03 8.06 37.12
C VAL A 11 -18.06 9.10 36.53
N LEU A 12 -16.91 8.70 35.96
CA LEU A 12 -15.84 9.64 35.59
C LEU A 12 -15.62 9.88 34.08
N ALA A 13 -16.63 9.70 33.23
CA ALA A 13 -16.51 9.92 31.78
C ALA A 13 -17.57 10.86 31.20
N LEU A 14 -17.95 11.89 31.96
CA LEU A 14 -18.97 12.86 31.55
C LEU A 14 -18.46 14.30 31.75
N LEU A 15 -17.33 14.67 31.13
CA LEU A 15 -16.83 16.06 31.19
C LEU A 15 -15.79 16.40 30.10
N VAL A 16 -16.04 16.08 28.82
CA VAL A 16 -15.30 16.72 27.69
C VAL A 16 -16.23 16.92 26.50
N LEU A 17 -17.28 17.72 26.69
CA LEU A 17 -18.18 18.18 25.62
C LEU A 17 -18.50 19.65 25.87
N THR A 18 -17.65 20.55 25.39
CA THR A 18 -18.01 21.93 25.01
C THR A 18 -16.76 22.70 24.58
N ARG A 19 -16.49 22.78 23.27
CA ARG A 19 -16.01 24.02 22.61
C ARG A 19 -16.47 24.01 21.16
N LEU A 20 -17.71 24.44 20.97
CA LEU A 20 -18.16 25.11 19.74
C LEU A 20 -17.37 26.42 19.63
N ALA A 21 -16.44 26.48 18.68
CA ALA A 21 -15.86 27.74 18.23
C ALA A 21 -16.35 27.99 16.81
N SER A 22 -17.29 28.91 16.73
CA SER A 22 -17.78 29.60 15.54
C SER A 22 -16.62 30.21 14.75
N ALA A 23 -16.40 29.73 13.53
CA ALA A 23 -15.55 30.41 12.55
C ALA A 23 -16.43 31.12 11.52
N THR A 24 -16.37 32.45 11.54
CA THR A 24 -16.99 33.39 10.62
C THR A 24 -16.37 33.29 9.22
N PRO A 25 -17.16 33.44 8.14
CA PRO A 25 -16.63 33.56 6.78
C PRO A 25 -16.54 35.04 6.40
N GLN A 26 -15.36 35.65 6.43
CA GLN A 26 -15.13 36.92 5.71
C GLN A 26 -13.65 37.27 5.54
N GLN A 27 -13.35 37.85 4.37
CA GLN A 27 -12.08 38.40 3.89
C GLN A 27 -11.06 37.35 3.41
N LYS A 28 -10.46 37.44 2.23
CA LYS A 28 -10.17 38.61 1.40
C LYS A 28 -9.87 38.13 -0.03
N GLN A 29 -10.60 38.64 -1.01
CA GLN A 29 -10.15 38.69 -2.40
C GLN A 29 -8.92 39.59 -2.52
N ALA A 30 -8.17 39.40 -3.60
CA ALA A 30 -7.05 40.18 -4.10
C ALA A 30 -5.65 39.75 -3.65
N ALA A 31 -5.15 38.72 -4.33
CA ALA A 31 -3.76 38.67 -4.78
C ALA A 31 -3.76 38.04 -6.18
N LEU A 32 -4.06 38.87 -7.19
CA LEU A 32 -3.69 38.62 -8.57
C LEU A 32 -2.16 38.75 -8.61
N GLN A 33 -1.46 37.64 -8.38
CA GLN A 33 0.00 37.58 -8.49
C GLN A 33 0.36 37.43 -9.96
N ASP A 34 1.17 38.39 -10.42
CA ASP A 34 1.88 38.40 -11.68
C ASP A 34 2.41 37.02 -12.07
N HIS A 35 1.83 36.45 -13.12
CA HIS A 35 2.47 35.41 -13.91
C HIS A 35 3.65 36.05 -14.67
N HIS A 36 4.78 36.22 -13.99
CA HIS A 36 6.05 36.32 -14.71
C HIS A 36 6.24 35.02 -15.49
N PRO A 37 6.40 35.06 -16.82
CA PRO A 37 6.81 33.90 -17.56
C PRO A 37 8.19 33.49 -17.02
N LEU A 38 8.26 32.28 -16.45
CA LEU A 38 9.53 31.65 -16.13
C LEU A 38 10.33 31.59 -17.42
N GLN A 39 11.35 32.45 -17.50
CA GLN A 39 12.31 32.45 -18.58
C GLN A 39 13.09 31.15 -18.45
N GLU A 40 12.72 30.17 -19.28
CA GLU A 40 13.41 28.88 -19.39
C GLU A 40 14.88 29.15 -19.70
N THR A 41 15.74 29.01 -18.68
CA THR A 41 17.18 29.02 -18.88
C THR A 41 17.50 27.85 -19.80
N PRO A 42 18.14 28.08 -20.97
CA PRO A 42 18.54 27.00 -21.86
C PRO A 42 19.45 26.04 -21.10
N GLY A 43 18.92 24.88 -20.73
CA GLY A 43 19.69 23.83 -20.10
C GLY A 43 20.85 23.42 -21.01
N PRO A 44 22.00 23.00 -20.44
CA PRO A 44 23.15 22.58 -21.22
C PRO A 44 22.73 21.49 -22.23
N PRO A 45 23.18 21.59 -23.50
CA PRO A 45 22.79 20.65 -24.53
C PRO A 45 23.29 19.25 -24.19
N ASN A 46 22.34 18.30 -24.14
CA ASN A 46 22.59 16.88 -24.34
C ASN A 46 23.55 16.20 -23.33
N SER A 47 23.15 16.13 -22.05
CA SER A 47 23.47 14.92 -21.28
C SER A 47 22.46 13.85 -21.69
N ILE A 48 22.74 13.19 -22.81
CA ILE A 48 22.05 11.95 -23.20
C ILE A 48 22.50 10.91 -22.17
N PHE A 49 21.79 10.87 -21.05
CA PHE A 49 21.78 9.72 -20.16
C PHE A 49 21.17 8.58 -20.97
N GLN A 50 21.99 7.89 -21.75
CA GLN A 50 21.60 6.60 -22.28
C GLN A 50 21.42 5.69 -21.05
N PRO A 51 20.19 5.25 -20.73
CA PRO A 51 20.01 4.29 -19.66
C PRO A 51 20.78 3.05 -20.10
N LYS A 52 21.93 2.78 -19.46
CA LYS A 52 22.72 1.56 -19.68
C LYS A 52 21.75 0.39 -19.62
N SER A 53 21.47 -0.21 -20.78
CA SER A 53 20.54 -1.33 -20.94
C SER A 53 21.19 -2.60 -20.42
N TRP A 54 21.39 -2.66 -19.12
CA TRP A 54 21.78 -3.86 -18.41
C TRP A 54 20.57 -4.22 -17.56
N LYS A 55 19.66 -5.04 -18.10
CA LYS A 55 18.60 -5.68 -17.31
C LYS A 55 19.21 -6.88 -16.59
N PRO A 56 19.78 -6.64 -15.40
CA PRO A 56 19.45 -7.50 -14.28
C PRO A 56 18.07 -8.12 -14.34
N ILE A 57 17.93 -9.44 -14.50
CA ILE A 57 16.62 -10.10 -14.41
C ILE A 57 16.23 -10.11 -12.92
N SER A 58 15.20 -9.35 -12.55
CA SER A 58 14.51 -9.51 -11.27
C SER A 58 13.75 -10.84 -11.25
N LYS A 59 13.64 -11.48 -10.08
CA LYS A 59 12.66 -12.57 -9.91
C LYS A 59 11.32 -11.92 -9.55
N PRO A 60 10.24 -12.14 -10.31
CA PRO A 60 8.93 -11.60 -9.98
C PRO A 60 8.35 -12.25 -8.72
N ALA A 61 7.41 -11.54 -8.09
CA ALA A 61 6.60 -12.07 -7.00
C ALA A 61 5.58 -13.06 -7.56
N HIS A 62 5.31 -14.14 -6.83
CA HIS A 62 4.20 -15.03 -7.12
C HIS A 62 3.07 -14.74 -6.14
N LEU A 63 1.91 -14.35 -6.67
CA LEU A 63 0.74 -13.95 -5.89
C LEU A 63 -0.43 -14.87 -6.24
N LEU A 64 -1.22 -15.23 -5.24
CA LEU A 64 -2.49 -15.93 -5.43
C LEU A 64 -3.62 -15.00 -4.96
N LEU A 65 -4.47 -14.60 -5.91
CA LEU A 65 -5.63 -13.77 -5.67
C LEU A 65 -6.88 -14.62 -5.61
N PHE A 66 -7.55 -14.59 -4.46
CA PHE A 66 -8.82 -15.26 -4.24
C PHE A 66 -9.98 -14.35 -4.67
N PRO A 67 -11.17 -14.92 -4.97
CA PRO A 67 -12.28 -14.14 -5.50
C PRO A 67 -12.58 -12.86 -4.73
N ASP A 68 -12.95 -11.83 -5.47
CA ASP A 68 -13.20 -10.51 -4.94
C ASP A 68 -14.33 -10.52 -3.91
N SER A 69 -14.06 -9.93 -2.74
CA SER A 69 -15.14 -9.58 -1.81
C SER A 69 -15.74 -8.25 -2.26
N THR A 70 -16.87 -8.29 -2.95
CA THR A 70 -17.65 -7.08 -3.27
C THR A 70 -18.31 -6.48 -2.02
N GLN A 71 -18.46 -7.28 -0.96
CA GLN A 71 -19.03 -6.85 0.31
C GLN A 71 -17.92 -6.36 1.24
N LYS A 72 -18.20 -5.26 1.95
CA LYS A 72 -17.34 -4.80 3.04
C LYS A 72 -17.26 -5.90 4.10
N PRO A 73 -16.06 -6.28 4.57
CA PRO A 73 -15.91 -7.29 5.61
C PRO A 73 -16.74 -6.90 6.84
N ALA A 74 -17.66 -7.76 7.27
CA ALA A 74 -18.33 -7.57 8.56
C ALA A 74 -17.28 -7.77 9.67
N VAL A 75 -17.31 -6.89 10.68
CA VAL A 75 -16.32 -6.87 11.78
C VAL A 75 -16.21 -8.22 12.51
N ASN A 76 -17.28 -9.03 12.44
CA ASN A 76 -17.41 -10.33 13.12
C ASN A 76 -17.62 -11.51 12.16
N ALA A 77 -17.47 -11.36 10.85
CA ALA A 77 -17.58 -12.50 9.94
C ALA A 77 -16.45 -13.50 10.23
N HIS A 78 -16.81 -14.79 10.31
CA HIS A 78 -15.83 -15.88 10.34
C HIS A 78 -14.91 -15.70 9.12
N ARG A 79 -13.61 -15.53 9.39
CA ARG A 79 -12.65 -15.03 8.40
C ARG A 79 -12.14 -16.22 7.60
N PRO A 80 -12.52 -16.38 6.31
CA PRO A 80 -11.82 -17.34 5.49
C PRO A 80 -10.35 -16.91 5.43
N SER A 81 -9.44 -17.81 5.76
CA SER A 81 -8.02 -17.58 5.50
C SER A 81 -7.79 -17.72 3.99
N CYS A 82 -6.61 -17.32 3.49
CA CYS A 82 -6.15 -17.59 2.13
C CYS A 82 -6.01 -19.10 1.79
N ASN A 83 -6.70 -19.99 2.50
CA ASN A 83 -6.67 -21.44 2.34
C ASN A 83 -8.07 -22.09 2.49
N THR A 84 -9.14 -21.33 2.69
CA THR A 84 -10.47 -21.89 3.01
C THR A 84 -11.54 -21.65 1.95
N THR A 85 -11.20 -21.05 0.81
CA THR A 85 -12.17 -20.82 -0.27
C THR A 85 -12.30 -22.07 -1.14
N SER A 86 -13.54 -22.43 -1.50
CA SER A 86 -13.81 -23.52 -2.46
C SER A 86 -13.42 -23.15 -3.89
N THR A 87 -13.33 -21.86 -4.19
CA THR A 87 -12.92 -21.36 -5.51
C THR A 87 -11.39 -21.33 -5.61
N PRO A 88 -10.80 -21.84 -6.71
CA PRO A 88 -9.37 -21.72 -6.97
C PRO A 88 -8.93 -20.25 -7.06
N PRO A 89 -7.76 -19.89 -6.51
CA PRO A 89 -7.21 -18.55 -6.69
C PRO A 89 -6.65 -18.34 -8.11
N LYS A 90 -6.66 -17.10 -8.57
CA LYS A 90 -5.96 -16.63 -9.78
C LYS A 90 -4.49 -16.40 -9.44
N ALA A 91 -3.60 -17.14 -10.10
CA ALA A 91 -2.15 -16.93 -9.95
C ALA A 91 -1.70 -15.71 -10.77
N LEU A 92 -0.87 -14.87 -10.18
CA LEU A 92 -0.34 -13.64 -10.78
C LEU A 92 1.17 -13.57 -10.55
N SER A 93 1.89 -13.12 -11.57
CA SER A 93 3.31 -12.80 -11.50
C SER A 93 3.48 -11.28 -11.51
N LEU A 94 4.10 -10.71 -10.48
CA LEU A 94 4.27 -9.26 -10.34
C LEU A 94 5.75 -8.90 -10.29
N GLU A 95 6.23 -8.20 -11.33
CA GLU A 95 7.60 -7.68 -11.35
C GLU A 95 7.79 -6.59 -10.27
N PRO A 96 9.00 -6.46 -9.70
CA PRO A 96 9.34 -5.29 -8.88
C PRO A 96 9.06 -3.97 -9.60
N GLU A 97 8.81 -2.92 -8.82
CA GLU A 97 8.48 -1.57 -9.30
C GLU A 97 7.24 -1.52 -10.22
N THR A 98 6.42 -2.57 -10.24
CA THR A 98 5.15 -2.62 -10.96
C THR A 98 4.00 -2.46 -9.98
N CYS A 99 3.11 -1.50 -10.24
CA CYS A 99 1.99 -1.24 -9.35
C CYS A 99 0.80 -2.15 -9.68
N LEU A 100 0.43 -3.02 -8.75
CA LEU A 100 -0.81 -3.80 -8.82
C LEU A 100 -1.92 -3.04 -8.10
N SER A 101 -3.10 -2.87 -8.70
CA SER A 101 -4.22 -2.15 -8.09
C SER A 101 -5.56 -2.86 -8.29
N GLY A 102 -6.53 -2.53 -7.43
CA GLY A 102 -7.87 -3.10 -7.50
C GLY A 102 -8.95 -2.20 -6.89
N THR A 103 -10.19 -2.42 -7.32
CA THR A 103 -11.38 -1.66 -6.92
C THR A 103 -12.41 -2.49 -6.13
N TYR A 104 -11.92 -3.54 -5.45
CA TYR A 104 -12.65 -4.43 -4.55
C TYR A 104 -11.97 -4.49 -3.17
N TYR A 105 -12.65 -5.05 -2.16
CA TYR A 105 -12.05 -5.14 -0.83
C TYR A 105 -10.89 -6.14 -0.79
N LEU A 106 -9.69 -5.66 -0.47
CA LEU A 106 -8.54 -6.51 -0.20
C LEU A 106 -8.57 -6.98 1.28
N TRP A 107 -9.14 -8.14 1.53
CA TRP A 107 -9.30 -8.70 2.87
C TRP A 107 -9.22 -10.22 2.85
N TYR A 108 -8.08 -10.78 3.28
CA TYR A 108 -7.80 -12.23 3.28
C TYR A 108 -7.95 -12.91 1.91
N ASN A 109 -7.91 -12.14 0.83
CA ASN A 109 -8.06 -12.62 -0.54
C ASN A 109 -6.81 -12.40 -1.39
N LEU A 110 -5.68 -12.05 -0.79
CA LEU A 110 -4.39 -11.98 -1.48
C LEU A 110 -3.31 -12.67 -0.65
N LEU A 111 -2.70 -13.69 -1.25
CA LEU A 111 -1.61 -14.45 -0.70
C LEU A 111 -0.34 -14.18 -1.49
N ILE A 112 0.70 -13.77 -0.79
CA ILE A 112 2.05 -13.66 -1.34
C ILE A 112 2.69 -15.03 -1.14
N ASP A 113 2.75 -15.79 -2.22
CA ASP A 113 3.29 -17.14 -2.26
C ASP A 113 4.82 -17.10 -2.34
N GLU A 114 5.33 -16.21 -3.19
CA GLU A 114 6.77 -15.93 -3.30
C GLU A 114 7.02 -14.43 -3.37
N TYR A 115 7.95 -13.94 -2.54
CA TYR A 115 8.43 -12.57 -2.62
C TYR A 115 9.38 -12.39 -3.80
N PRO A 116 9.37 -11.21 -4.46
CA PRO A 116 10.33 -10.94 -5.51
C PRO A 116 11.73 -10.74 -4.93
N THR A 117 12.72 -11.05 -5.75
CA THR A 117 14.13 -10.78 -5.45
C THR A 117 14.63 -9.69 -6.38
N CYS A 118 15.24 -8.67 -5.79
CA CYS A 118 15.79 -7.55 -6.53
C CYS A 118 17.01 -7.96 -7.34
N LYS A 119 17.32 -7.15 -8.35
CA LYS A 119 18.44 -7.35 -9.27
C LYS A 119 19.80 -7.49 -8.57
N ASP A 120 19.98 -6.82 -7.44
CA ASP A 120 21.19 -6.85 -6.63
C ASP A 120 21.19 -7.99 -5.59
N GLY A 121 20.20 -8.88 -5.64
CA GLY A 121 19.99 -9.94 -4.66
C GLY A 121 19.34 -9.46 -3.35
N SER A 122 19.09 -8.16 -3.21
CA SER A 122 18.38 -7.63 -2.05
C SER A 122 16.91 -8.06 -2.05
N GLN A 123 16.33 -7.96 -0.88
CA GLN A 123 14.92 -8.28 -0.68
C GLN A 123 14.05 -7.09 -1.02
N ALA A 124 13.02 -7.33 -1.83
CA ALA A 124 12.05 -6.30 -2.10
C ALA A 124 11.18 -6.02 -0.86
N VAL A 125 10.77 -4.76 -0.72
CA VAL A 125 9.82 -4.33 0.31
C VAL A 125 8.48 -4.08 -0.32
N MET A 126 7.46 -4.72 0.23
CA MET A 126 6.09 -4.49 -0.17
C MET A 126 5.59 -3.18 0.43
N MET A 127 5.01 -2.35 -0.40
CA MET A 127 4.26 -1.17 -0.01
C MET A 127 2.79 -1.35 -0.36
N TYR A 128 1.91 -0.92 0.53
CA TYR A 128 0.47 -0.95 0.31
C TYR A 128 -0.13 0.44 0.48
N TYR A 129 -1.08 0.78 -0.40
CA TYR A 129 -1.76 2.05 -0.44
C TYR A 129 -3.28 1.81 -0.42
N PRO A 130 -4.06 2.52 0.41
CA PRO A 130 -5.51 2.39 0.47
C PRO A 130 -6.20 3.24 -0.61
N ARG A 131 -5.64 3.24 -1.83
CA ARG A 131 -6.11 3.96 -3.01
C ARG A 131 -5.67 3.22 -4.26
N THR A 132 -6.29 3.49 -5.40
CA THR A 132 -5.75 3.06 -6.69
C THR A 132 -4.51 3.89 -7.01
N ARG A 133 -3.53 3.29 -7.71
CA ARG A 133 -2.20 3.86 -8.02
C ARG A 133 -1.27 3.92 -6.81
N CYS A 134 -0.03 3.48 -7.01
CA CYS A 134 1.00 3.40 -5.97
C CYS A 134 1.65 4.78 -5.75
N MET A 135 0.87 5.77 -5.30
CA MET A 135 1.31 7.16 -5.14
C MET A 135 1.13 7.66 -3.70
N GLY A 136 2.00 8.58 -3.30
CA GLY A 136 2.01 9.22 -1.98
C GLY A 136 2.60 8.31 -0.90
N ASP A 137 2.15 8.49 0.34
CA ASP A 137 2.62 7.68 1.47
C ASP A 137 1.91 6.32 1.56
N PRO A 138 2.66 5.21 1.67
CA PRO A 138 2.06 3.91 1.89
C PRO A 138 1.48 3.83 3.30
N SER A 139 0.30 3.23 3.45
CA SER A 139 -0.27 2.98 4.77
C SER A 139 0.39 1.78 5.47
N PHE A 140 1.16 0.99 4.72
CA PHE A 140 1.90 -0.14 5.24
C PHE A 140 3.15 -0.43 4.40
N LYS A 141 4.25 -0.71 5.10
CA LYS A 141 5.51 -1.19 4.53
C LYS A 141 5.85 -2.51 5.22
N ALA A 142 6.19 -3.53 4.44
CA ALA A 142 6.70 -4.79 4.95
C ALA A 142 7.88 -5.26 4.12
N ALA A 143 9.06 -5.29 4.75
CA ALA A 143 10.08 -6.24 4.33
C ALA A 143 9.59 -7.64 4.66
N ARG A 144 10.04 -8.66 3.92
CA ARG A 144 9.75 -10.05 4.29
C ARG A 144 10.11 -10.21 5.77
N PRO A 145 9.24 -10.82 6.59
CA PRO A 145 9.58 -11.01 8.00
C PRO A 145 10.87 -11.83 8.09
N GLN A 146 11.92 -11.24 8.65
CA GLN A 146 13.23 -11.87 8.79
C GLN A 146 13.16 -13.11 9.70
N GLU A 147 12.16 -13.14 10.59
CA GLU A 147 11.86 -14.23 11.53
C GLU A 147 11.05 -15.39 10.90
N ASP A 148 10.53 -15.20 9.68
CA ASP A 148 9.84 -16.24 8.90
C ASP A 148 10.68 -16.69 7.68
N GLN A 149 12.01 -16.68 7.83
CA GLN A 149 12.93 -17.28 6.85
C GLN A 149 12.91 -18.81 6.87
N ASP A 150 12.23 -19.44 7.84
CA ASP A 150 11.85 -20.84 7.73
C ASP A 150 11.01 -21.04 6.46
N GLU A 151 11.53 -21.88 5.58
CA GLU A 151 11.15 -22.05 4.18
C GLU A 151 9.63 -22.03 3.92
N GLY A 152 9.18 -21.11 3.05
CA GLY A 152 7.87 -21.23 2.40
C GLY A 152 6.66 -20.67 3.17
N LYS A 153 6.84 -19.85 4.21
CA LYS A 153 5.69 -19.17 4.84
C LYS A 153 5.06 -18.13 3.91
N LYS A 154 3.96 -18.54 3.27
CA LYS A 154 3.08 -17.70 2.46
C LYS A 154 2.43 -16.62 3.34
N MET A 155 2.38 -15.37 2.88
CA MET A 155 1.81 -14.26 3.65
C MET A 155 0.43 -13.87 3.12
N CYS A 156 -0.60 -14.04 3.96
CA CYS A 156 -1.97 -13.64 3.63
C CYS A 156 -2.23 -12.19 4.09
N LEU A 157 -2.56 -11.30 3.16
CA LEU A 157 -2.83 -9.89 3.45
C LEU A 157 -4.21 -9.73 4.11
N SER A 158 -4.21 -9.28 5.36
CA SER A 158 -5.40 -9.29 6.23
C SER A 158 -5.63 -8.01 7.04
N ARG A 159 -4.73 -7.03 6.98
CA ARG A 159 -4.77 -5.86 7.87
C ARG A 159 -5.41 -4.61 7.27
N PHE A 160 -5.78 -4.61 5.98
CA PHE A 160 -6.12 -3.38 5.27
C PHE A 160 -7.41 -3.52 4.43
N PRO A 161 -8.60 -3.47 5.07
CA PRO A 161 -9.87 -3.56 4.35
C PRO A 161 -10.15 -2.24 3.65
N SER A 162 -9.56 -2.04 2.47
CA SER A 162 -9.88 -0.94 1.58
C SER A 162 -10.52 -1.45 0.31
N ARG A 163 -11.57 -0.76 -0.15
CA ARG A 163 -12.22 -1.04 -1.45
C ARG A 163 -11.32 -0.63 -2.62
N PHE A 164 -10.53 0.42 -2.42
CA PHE A 164 -9.55 0.88 -3.40
C PHE A 164 -8.19 0.61 -2.83
N TRP A 165 -7.37 -0.12 -3.55
CA TRP A 165 -6.06 -0.47 -3.05
C TRP A 165 -5.06 -0.57 -4.19
N SER A 166 -3.80 -0.41 -3.83
CA SER A 166 -2.69 -0.75 -4.69
C SER A 166 -1.50 -1.22 -3.86
N MET A 167 -0.61 -1.95 -4.50
CA MET A 167 0.63 -2.41 -3.91
C MET A 167 1.74 -2.45 -4.93
N VAL A 168 2.97 -2.30 -4.46
CA VAL A 168 4.19 -2.44 -5.26
C VAL A 168 5.26 -3.09 -4.41
N PHE A 169 6.11 -3.91 -5.03
CA PHE A 169 7.35 -4.37 -4.43
C PHE A 169 8.49 -3.48 -4.87
N ARG A 170 9.13 -2.78 -3.93
CA ARG A 170 10.25 -1.88 -4.23
C ARG A 170 11.59 -2.53 -3.94
N CYS A 171 12.56 -2.24 -4.78
CA CYS A 171 13.96 -2.60 -4.68
C CYS A 171 14.80 -1.37 -4.38
N GLY A 172 15.73 -1.49 -3.42
CA GLY A 172 16.68 -0.43 -3.11
C GLY A 172 16.96 -0.26 -1.62
N ARG A 173 18.04 0.48 -1.33
CA ARG A 173 18.37 0.96 0.02
C ARG A 173 17.70 2.33 0.21
N GLY A 174 17.15 2.61 1.39
CA GLY A 174 16.50 3.91 1.65
C GLY A 174 15.02 3.92 1.26
N ILE A 175 14.28 2.93 1.73
CA ILE A 175 12.83 2.74 1.49
C ILE A 175 11.96 3.82 2.19
N ASP A 176 12.65 4.76 2.82
CA ASP A 176 12.13 5.94 3.51
C ASP A 176 12.30 7.21 2.67
N GLU A 177 13.02 7.16 1.55
CA GLU A 177 13.19 8.31 0.67
C GLU A 177 11.97 8.44 -0.28
N GLU A 178 11.32 9.60 -0.19
CA GLU A 178 10.22 10.07 -1.05
C GLU A 178 10.50 9.75 -2.52
N GLY A 179 9.63 8.97 -3.15
CA GLY A 179 9.88 8.56 -4.53
C GLY A 179 8.88 7.56 -5.09
N ALA A 180 7.59 7.77 -4.83
CA ALA A 180 6.52 7.00 -5.45
C ALA A 180 5.91 7.70 -6.69
N GLU A 181 6.56 8.73 -7.22
CA GLU A 181 5.90 9.64 -8.17
C GLU A 181 5.77 9.10 -9.60
N GLN A 182 6.38 7.97 -9.96
CA GLN A 182 6.34 7.45 -11.34
C GLN A 182 6.35 5.92 -11.41
N TYR A 183 5.28 5.26 -10.98
CA TYR A 183 5.07 3.84 -11.28
C TYR A 183 4.18 3.65 -12.50
N LEU A 184 4.57 2.69 -13.34
CA LEU A 184 3.69 2.18 -14.39
C LEU A 184 2.58 1.38 -13.69
N ASP A 185 1.34 1.82 -13.87
CA ASP A 185 0.15 1.09 -13.40
C ASP A 185 0.05 -0.22 -14.21
N ALA A 186 0.18 -1.37 -13.53
CA ALA A 186 -0.28 -2.63 -14.11
C ALA A 186 -1.78 -2.73 -13.86
N VAL A 187 -2.53 -2.57 -14.95
CA VAL A 187 -3.97 -2.87 -14.97
C VAL A 187 -4.10 -4.41 -14.86
N PRO A 188 -4.81 -4.96 -13.85
CA PRO A 188 -5.09 -6.38 -13.81
C PRO A 188 -5.84 -6.79 -15.09
N PRO A 189 -5.63 -8.00 -15.64
CA PRO A 189 -6.43 -8.47 -16.75
C PRO A 189 -7.91 -8.48 -16.33
N GLU A 190 -8.74 -7.70 -17.05
CA GLU A 190 -10.19 -7.73 -16.94
C GLU A 190 -10.67 -9.16 -17.27
N ASP A 191 -11.58 -9.69 -16.45
CA ASP A 191 -12.25 -10.98 -16.69
C ASP A 191 -13.36 -10.85 -17.75
#